data_AF-A0A936LM33-F1
#
_entry.id   AF-A0A936LM33-F1
#
_cell.length_a   1.000
_cell.length_b   1.000
_cell.length_c   1.000
_cell.angle_alpha   90.00
_cell.angle_beta   90.00
_cell.angle_gamma   90.00
#
_symmetry.space_group_name_H-M   'P 1'
#
loop_
_entity.id
_entity.type
_entity.pdbx_description
1 polymer ?
#
loop_
_entity_poly.entity_id
_entity_poly.type
_entity_poly.pdbx_seq_one_letter_code
_entity_poly.pdbx_strand_id
1 'polypeptide(L)'
;MSSTPSDPMEFLKSLWGNTGMPLPGLVTPTLDTNELEKRITDLKAVEGWLKTNLGMLQMTIQGLEMQRATLSALQAISQSASSPEAQANPFANPALWPWNFMQNAGQAAATETAAPAEAADADAAKSKEKKK
;
A
#
# COMPACT_ATOMS: atom_id res chain seq x y z
N MET A 1 -44.92 3.93 -6.90
CA MET A 1 -45.23 3.09 -5.72
C MET A 1 -44.08 2.11 -5.57
N SER A 2 -43.28 2.31 -4.55
CA SER A 2 -42.00 1.63 -4.31
C SER A 2 -42.26 0.25 -3.71
N SER A 3 -42.02 -0.82 -4.47
CA SER A 3 -41.99 -2.18 -3.93
C SER A 3 -40.55 -2.53 -3.60
N THR A 4 -40.19 -2.34 -2.33
CA THR A 4 -38.89 -2.66 -1.74
C THR A 4 -38.50 -4.11 -2.06
N PRO A 5 -37.26 -4.37 -2.52
CA PRO A 5 -36.81 -5.74 -2.78
C PRO A 5 -36.76 -6.55 -1.49
N SER A 6 -37.43 -7.70 -1.52
CA SER A 6 -37.44 -8.82 -0.59
C SER A 6 -36.38 -8.77 0.52
N ASP A 7 -36.85 -8.63 1.77
CA ASP A 7 -36.05 -8.55 2.98
C ASP A 7 -35.13 -9.79 3.13
N PRO A 8 -33.79 -9.64 3.21
CA PRO A 8 -32.85 -10.76 3.32
C PRO A 8 -33.11 -11.67 4.53
N MET A 9 -33.79 -11.14 5.55
CA MET A 9 -34.23 -11.91 6.72
C MET A 9 -35.38 -12.87 6.43
N GLU A 10 -36.20 -12.64 5.40
CA GLU A 10 -37.25 -13.58 4.98
C GLU A 10 -36.67 -14.72 4.14
N PHE A 11 -35.64 -14.45 3.34
CA PHE A 11 -34.90 -15.49 2.65
C PHE A 11 -34.23 -16.46 3.64
N LEU A 12 -33.58 -15.93 4.69
CA LEU A 12 -32.99 -16.75 5.75
C LEU A 12 -34.04 -17.57 6.52
N LYS A 13 -35.19 -16.95 6.85
CA LYS A 13 -36.32 -17.67 7.45
C LYS A 13 -36.90 -18.74 6.53
N SER A 14 -36.92 -18.52 5.21
CA SER A 14 -37.40 -19.53 4.25
C SER A 14 -36.47 -20.73 4.15
N LEU A 15 -35.15 -20.51 4.21
CA LEU A 15 -34.16 -21.59 4.21
C LEU A 15 -34.24 -22.43 5.49
N TRP A 16 -34.40 -21.79 6.65
CA TRP A 16 -34.46 -22.46 7.96
C TRP A 16 -35.84 -23.05 8.27
N GLY A 17 -36.91 -22.36 7.87
CA GLY A 17 -38.30 -22.78 8.09
C GLY A 17 -38.79 -23.85 7.12
N ASN A 18 -38.29 -23.88 5.88
CA ASN A 18 -38.66 -24.90 4.88
C ASN A 18 -37.76 -26.15 4.91
N THR A 19 -36.71 -26.16 5.74
CA THR A 19 -35.93 -27.38 6.10
C THR A 19 -36.38 -27.94 7.46
N GLY A 20 -37.69 -27.87 7.75
CA GLY A 20 -38.36 -28.56 8.87
C GLY A 20 -38.32 -30.09 8.78
N MET A 21 -37.20 -30.66 8.34
CA MET A 21 -36.88 -32.07 8.42
C MET A 21 -36.13 -32.29 9.73
N PRO A 22 -36.65 -33.06 10.70
CA PRO A 22 -35.73 -33.71 11.63
C PRO A 22 -34.91 -34.64 10.75
N LEU A 23 -33.70 -34.23 10.33
CA LEU A 23 -32.85 -35.05 9.45
C LEU A 23 -32.62 -36.39 10.17
N PRO A 24 -33.24 -37.50 9.73
CA PRO A 24 -32.89 -38.82 10.22
C PRO A 24 -31.54 -39.12 9.57
N GLY A 25 -30.46 -38.80 10.28
CA GLY A 25 -29.12 -38.66 9.73
C GLY A 25 -28.30 -37.50 10.30
N LEU A 26 -28.93 -36.56 11.05
CA LEU A 26 -28.20 -35.76 12.01
C LEU A 26 -27.87 -36.65 13.22
N VAL A 27 -26.59 -37.03 13.25
CA VAL A 27 -25.82 -37.59 14.36
C VAL A 27 -25.99 -39.10 14.64
N THR A 28 -25.19 -39.90 13.95
CA THR A 28 -23.96 -40.23 14.66
C THR A 28 -22.94 -39.20 14.19
N PRO A 29 -22.43 -38.30 15.05
CA PRO A 29 -21.20 -37.61 14.71
C PRO A 29 -20.25 -38.75 14.37
N THR A 30 -19.63 -38.75 13.20
CA THR A 30 -18.61 -39.75 12.95
C THR A 30 -17.53 -39.47 14.00
N LEU A 31 -17.55 -40.24 15.08
CA LEU A 31 -16.49 -40.33 16.10
C LEU A 31 -15.23 -40.94 15.48
N ASP A 32 -15.14 -40.95 14.15
CA ASP A 32 -13.97 -41.32 13.40
C ASP A 32 -13.10 -40.08 13.28
N THR A 33 -12.16 -40.00 14.21
CA THR A 33 -11.12 -38.97 14.24
C THR A 33 -10.36 -38.90 12.92
N ASN A 34 -10.25 -39.99 12.14
CA ASN A 34 -9.58 -39.96 10.84
C ASN A 34 -10.35 -39.14 9.80
N GLU A 35 -11.68 -39.21 9.81
CA GLU A 35 -12.51 -38.39 8.90
C GLU A 35 -12.41 -36.91 9.28
N LEU A 36 -12.40 -36.61 10.58
CA LEU A 36 -12.19 -35.24 11.07
C LEU A 36 -10.81 -34.71 10.65
N GLU A 37 -9.74 -35.49 10.81
CA GLU A 37 -8.39 -35.09 10.38
C GLU A 37 -8.31 -34.85 8.88
N LYS A 38 -8.98 -35.68 8.07
CA LYS A 38 -9.07 -35.46 6.62
C LYS A 38 -9.80 -34.15 6.30
N ARG A 39 -10.97 -33.92 6.89
CA ARG A 39 -11.74 -32.66 6.70
C ARG A 39 -10.95 -31.44 7.15
N ILE A 40 -10.23 -31.53 8.26
CA ILE A 40 -9.35 -30.47 8.74
C ILE A 40 -8.24 -30.19 7.71
N THR A 41 -7.61 -31.24 7.16
CA THR A 41 -6.57 -31.10 6.15
C THR A 41 -7.09 -30.44 4.87
N ASP A 42 -8.23 -30.91 4.37
CA ASP A 42 -8.87 -30.35 3.17
C ASP A 42 -9.25 -28.88 3.39
N LEU A 43 -9.84 -28.55 4.54
CA LEU A 43 -10.20 -27.16 4.87
C LEU A 43 -8.97 -26.27 5.06
N LYS A 44 -7.85 -26.78 5.60
CA LYS A 44 -6.59 -26.02 5.66
C LYS A 44 -6.00 -25.75 4.27
N ALA A 45 -6.13 -26.70 3.34
CA ALA A 45 -5.71 -26.48 1.96
C ALA A 45 -6.57 -25.39 1.30
N VAL A 46 -7.89 -25.43 1.49
CA VAL A 46 -8.81 -24.38 1.03
C VAL A 46 -8.46 -23.03 1.66
N GLU A 47 -8.21 -22.99 2.98
CA GLU A 47 -7.79 -21.79 3.68
C GLU A 47 -6.49 -21.21 3.08
N GLY A 48 -5.50 -22.07 2.80
CA GLY A 48 -4.26 -21.68 2.14
C GLY A 48 -4.50 -21.04 0.77
N TRP A 49 -5.33 -21.65 -0.07
CA TRP A 49 -5.67 -21.12 -1.39
C TRP A 49 -6.40 -19.78 -1.31
N LEU A 50 -7.34 -19.63 -0.36
CA LEU A 50 -8.04 -18.37 -0.13
C LEU A 50 -7.09 -17.26 0.34
N LYS A 51 -6.10 -17.58 1.20
CA LYS A 51 -5.06 -16.62 1.59
C LYS A 51 -4.21 -16.17 0.40
N THR A 52 -3.84 -17.08 -0.49
CA THR A 52 -3.12 -16.72 -1.72
C THR A 52 -3.95 -15.79 -2.62
N ASN A 53 -5.25 -16.08 -2.81
CA ASN A 53 -6.15 -15.21 -3.57
C ASN A 53 -6.27 -13.82 -2.94
N LEU A 54 -6.43 -13.76 -1.62
CA LEU A 54 -6.48 -12.50 -0.88
C LEU A 54 -5.18 -11.69 -1.07
N GLY A 55 -4.01 -12.34 -0.97
CA GLY A 55 -2.72 -11.69 -1.19
C GLY A 55 -2.58 -11.11 -2.59
N MET A 56 -2.99 -11.87 -3.63
CA MET A 56 -2.97 -11.39 -5.01
C MET A 56 -3.89 -10.19 -5.23
N LEU A 57 -5.08 -10.20 -4.64
CA LEU A 57 -6.01 -9.07 -4.69
C LEU A 57 -5.43 -7.84 -4.01
N GLN A 58 -4.84 -7.98 -2.83
CA GLN A 58 -4.18 -6.88 -2.13
C GLN A 58 -3.04 -6.27 -2.94
N MET A 59 -2.20 -7.10 -3.57
CA MET A 59 -1.13 -6.62 -4.46
C MET A 59 -1.69 -5.86 -5.68
N THR A 60 -2.78 -6.35 -6.26
CA THR A 60 -3.43 -5.68 -7.40
C THR A 60 -3.99 -4.32 -6.99
N ILE A 61 -4.63 -4.23 -5.82
CA ILE A 61 -5.14 -2.97 -5.28
C ILE A 61 -3.99 -1.97 -5.08
N GLN A 62 -2.90 -2.38 -4.44
CA GLN A 62 -1.73 -1.50 -4.24
C GLN A 62 -1.13 -1.04 -5.58
N GLY A 63 -1.08 -1.93 -6.57
CA GLY A 63 -0.65 -1.57 -7.93
C GLY A 63 -1.55 -0.51 -8.57
N LEU A 64 -2.88 -0.66 -8.46
CA LEU A 64 -3.85 0.31 -8.97
C LEU A 64 -3.82 1.65 -8.20
N GLU A 65 -3.60 1.61 -6.88
CA GLU A 65 -3.44 2.81 -6.06
C GLU A 65 -2.19 3.60 -6.46
N MET A 66 -1.08 2.91 -6.73
CA MET A 66 0.13 3.55 -7.25
C MET A 66 -0.08 4.14 -8.64
N GLN A 67 -0.76 3.42 -9.55
CA GLN A 67 -1.13 3.96 -10.87
C GLN A 67 -2.03 5.20 -10.75
N ARG A 68 -3.01 5.19 -9.86
CA ARG A 68 -3.87 6.34 -9.58
C ARG A 68 -3.05 7.52 -9.05
N ALA A 69 -2.13 7.29 -8.11
CA ALA A 69 -1.27 8.34 -7.58
C ALA A 69 -0.40 8.98 -8.68
N THR A 70 0.16 8.16 -9.58
CA THR A 70 0.93 8.66 -10.74
C THR A 70 0.07 9.48 -11.69
N LEU A 71 -1.14 9.03 -12.03
CA LEU A 71 -2.06 9.79 -12.87
C LEU A 71 -2.51 11.10 -12.21
N SER A 72 -2.79 11.08 -10.91
CA SER A 72 -3.12 12.28 -10.14
C SER A 72 -1.97 13.29 -10.13
N ALA A 73 -0.73 12.82 -10.01
CA ALA A 73 0.44 13.67 -10.13
C ALA A 73 0.52 14.27 -11.55
N LEU A 74 0.40 13.45 -12.60
CA LEU A 74 0.41 13.93 -13.99
C LEU A 74 -0.68 14.97 -14.26
N GLN A 75 -1.87 14.79 -13.69
CA GLN A 75 -2.95 15.76 -13.81
C GLN A 75 -2.63 17.08 -13.10
N ALA A 76 -2.09 17.03 -11.88
CA ALA A 76 -1.66 18.23 -11.15
C ALA A 76 -0.58 19.01 -11.91
N ILE A 77 0.31 18.29 -12.58
CA ILE A 77 1.38 18.85 -13.41
C ILE A 77 0.81 19.50 -14.65
N SER A 78 -0.09 18.80 -15.35
CA SER A 78 -0.80 19.36 -16.51
C SER A 78 -1.54 20.64 -16.14
N GLN A 79 -2.22 20.66 -14.99
CA GLN A 79 -2.93 21.84 -14.50
C GLN A 79 -1.95 22.98 -14.17
N SER A 80 -0.85 22.68 -13.49
CA SER A 80 0.18 23.67 -13.17
C SER A 80 0.82 24.26 -14.44
N ALA A 81 1.09 23.44 -15.45
CA ALA A 81 1.67 23.88 -16.73
C ALA A 81 0.70 24.73 -17.57
N SER A 82 -0.61 24.54 -17.40
CA SER A 82 -1.64 25.38 -18.01
C SER A 82 -1.92 26.68 -17.23
N SER A 83 -1.32 26.87 -16.06
CA SER A 83 -1.41 28.13 -15.34
C SER A 83 -0.54 29.21 -16.02
N PRO A 84 -1.03 30.45 -16.16
CA PRO A 84 -0.28 31.56 -16.75
C PRO A 84 1.08 31.80 -16.07
N GLU A 85 1.18 31.54 -14.76
CA GLU A 85 2.44 31.67 -14.02
C GLU A 85 3.49 30.62 -14.40
N ALA A 86 3.11 29.43 -14.89
CA ALA A 86 4.06 28.39 -15.28
C ALA A 86 4.69 28.62 -16.67
N GLN A 87 3.99 29.33 -17.56
CA GLN A 87 4.58 29.82 -18.81
C GLN A 87 5.61 30.93 -18.58
N ALA A 88 5.49 31.68 -17.47
CA ALA A 88 6.42 32.74 -17.08
C ALA A 88 7.63 32.23 -16.28
N ASN A 89 7.54 31.04 -15.66
CA ASN A 89 8.59 30.49 -14.80
C ASN A 89 9.24 29.24 -15.43
N PRO A 90 10.47 29.33 -15.97
CA PRO A 90 11.19 28.22 -16.60
C PRO A 90 11.36 26.98 -15.70
N PHE A 91 11.34 27.18 -14.38
CA PHE A 91 11.43 26.11 -13.38
C PHE A 91 10.14 25.31 -13.19
N ALA A 92 8.99 25.87 -13.58
CA ALA A 92 7.68 25.22 -13.50
C ALA A 92 7.31 24.47 -14.79
N ASN A 93 8.14 24.57 -15.84
CA ASN A 93 7.89 23.90 -17.11
C ASN A 93 8.14 22.38 -16.99
N PRO A 94 7.10 21.53 -17.11
CA PRO A 94 7.25 20.08 -16.96
C PRO A 94 8.14 19.43 -18.03
N ALA A 95 8.32 20.07 -19.19
CA ALA A 95 9.25 19.58 -20.21
C ALA A 95 10.73 19.63 -19.78
N LEU A 96 11.05 20.47 -18.79
CA LEU A 96 12.41 20.64 -18.26
C LEU A 96 12.67 19.83 -16.99
N TRP A 97 11.67 19.08 -16.50
CA TRP A 97 11.79 18.30 -15.27
C TRP A 97 12.90 17.25 -15.24
N PRO A 98 13.19 16.49 -16.31
CA PRO A 98 14.34 15.58 -16.32
C PRO A 98 15.66 16.32 -16.06
N TRP A 99 15.80 17.53 -16.58
CA TRP A 99 16.96 18.39 -16.37
C TRP A 99 16.95 19.05 -14.98
N ASN A 100 15.81 19.56 -14.51
CA ASN A 100 15.69 20.14 -13.16
C ASN A 100 15.94 19.11 -12.06
N PHE A 101 15.49 17.86 -12.24
CA PHE A 101 15.75 16.80 -11.27
C PHE A 101 17.23 16.44 -11.20
N MET A 102 17.90 16.38 -12.36
CA MET A 102 19.35 16.16 -12.45
C MET A 102 20.14 17.34 -11.88
N GLN A 103 19.67 18.56 -12.08
CA GLN A 103 20.29 19.77 -11.51
C GLN A 103 20.09 19.85 -10.00
N ASN A 104 18.93 19.45 -9.47
CA ASN A 104 18.67 19.43 -8.03
C ASN A 104 19.46 18.32 -7.33
N ALA A 105 19.61 17.15 -7.98
CA ALA A 105 20.51 16.09 -7.53
C ALA A 105 21.99 16.52 -7.58
N GLY A 106 22.39 17.27 -8.63
CA GLY A 106 23.72 17.86 -8.76
C GLY A 106 24.00 18.98 -7.76
N GLN A 107 23.00 19.79 -7.41
CA GLN A 107 23.10 20.84 -6.38
C GLN A 107 23.13 20.25 -4.97
N ALA A 108 22.38 19.17 -4.69
CA ALA A 108 22.50 18.45 -3.42
C ALA A 108 23.92 17.88 -3.23
N ALA A 109 24.51 17.31 -4.28
CA ALA A 109 25.91 16.85 -4.25
C ALA A 109 26.93 18.01 -4.17
N ALA A 110 26.65 19.16 -4.79
CA ALA A 110 27.53 20.34 -4.72
C ALA A 110 27.46 21.06 -3.36
N THR A 111 26.31 21.02 -2.68
CA THR A 111 26.15 21.63 -1.34
C THR A 111 26.81 20.79 -0.26
N GLU A 112 26.95 19.47 -0.45
CA GLU A 112 27.69 18.59 0.46
C GLU A 112 29.22 18.71 0.30
N THR A 113 29.70 19.31 -0.79
CA THR A 113 31.13 19.52 -1.05
C THR A 113 31.61 20.95 -0.76
N ALA A 114 30.71 21.87 -0.37
CA ALA A 114 31.04 23.25 -0.05
C ALA A 114 30.83 23.56 1.45
N ALA A 115 31.89 23.27 2.22
CA ALA A 115 32.20 23.71 3.59
C ALA A 115 31.67 22.85 4.77
N PRO A 116 32.52 22.59 5.79
CA PRO A 116 33.60 23.47 6.24
C PRO A 116 35.01 22.86 6.11
N ALA A 117 35.80 23.43 5.19
CA ALA A 117 37.25 23.50 5.33
C ALA A 117 37.61 24.68 6.24
N GLU A 118 37.09 24.70 7.47
CA GLU A 118 37.45 25.72 8.48
C GLU A 118 37.25 25.17 9.90
N ALA A 119 37.89 24.03 10.21
CA ALA A 119 37.95 23.52 11.58
C ALA A 119 39.22 22.71 11.88
N ALA A 120 40.29 22.86 11.08
CA ALA A 120 41.50 22.05 11.23
C ALA A 120 42.73 22.83 11.75
N ASP A 121 42.60 24.09 12.18
CA ASP A 121 43.76 24.88 12.65
C ASP A 121 43.68 25.32 14.13
N ALA A 122 42.63 24.96 14.88
CA ALA A 122 42.49 25.40 16.27
C ALA A 122 42.97 24.39 17.34
N ASP A 123 43.26 23.13 16.98
CA ASP A 123 43.53 22.08 17.98
C ASP A 123 45.03 21.77 18.21
N ALA A 124 45.96 22.37 17.45
CA ALA A 124 47.39 22.10 17.62
C ALA A 124 48.08 22.97 18.70
N ALA A 125 47.43 24.01 19.22
CA ALA A 125 48.09 25.01 20.08
C ALA A 125 47.92 24.80 21.60
N LYS A 126 47.05 23.89 22.08
CA LYS A 126 46.76 23.75 23.54
C LYS A 126 47.45 22.60 24.29
N SER A 127 48.19 21.72 23.62
CA SER A 127 48.80 20.54 24.28
C SER A 127 50.27 20.72 24.76
N LYS A 128 50.86 21.92 24.70
CA LYS A 128 52.26 22.14 25.14
C LYS A 128 52.48 22.98 26.41
N GLU A 129 51.43 23.29 27.18
CA GLU A 129 51.59 24.15 28.37
C GLU A 129 50.89 23.63 29.65
N LYS A 130 50.97 22.32 29.92
CA LYS A 130 50.67 21.74 31.24
C LYS A 130 51.55 20.53 31.56
N LYS A 131 52.87 20.74 31.55
CA LYS A 131 53.80 19.86 32.27
C LYS A 131 55.04 20.66 32.69
N LYS A 132 54.90 21.44 33.76
CA LYS A 132 56.00 21.87 34.61
C LYS A 132 55.52 21.93 36.05
#